data_AF-A3VIB6-F1
#
_entry.id   AF-A3VIB6-F1
#
_cell.length_a   1.000
_cell.length_b   1.000
_cell.length_c   1.000
_cell.angle_alpha   90.00
_cell.angle_beta   90.00
_cell.angle_gamma   90.00
#
_symmetry.space_group_name_H-M   'P 1'
#
loop_
_entity.id
_entity.type
_entity.pdbx_description
1 polymer ?
#
loop_
_entity_poly.entity_id
_entity_poly.type
_entity_poly.pdbx_seq_one_letter_code
_entity_poly.pdbx_strand_id
1 'polypeptide(L)'
;MPRPLPLHAILAVVTTLCATAVTADPYVIKGSCKLVVDGTTYLDMRNGTCPIWMENDGTGRFWINTDRDVYLGDYFAEVSPAGDGTAQAHWNGTPGATHAQGYLGDDLTMGAGGCWTGKRVTVCAAR
;
A
#
# COMPACT_ATOMS: atom_id res chain seq x y z
N MET A 1 -47.45 56.21 15.08
CA MET A 1 -46.17 56.04 14.36
C MET A 1 -45.12 55.53 15.35
N PRO A 2 -44.63 54.29 15.24
CA PRO A 2 -43.44 53.83 15.97
C PRO A 2 -42.19 53.80 15.07
N ARG A 3 -41.04 54.15 15.65
CA ARG A 3 -39.70 54.20 15.02
C ARG A 3 -39.18 52.80 14.64
N PRO A 4 -38.43 52.65 13.54
CA PRO A 4 -37.75 51.39 13.20
C PRO A 4 -36.44 51.21 14.00
N LEU A 5 -36.16 49.97 14.41
CA LEU A 5 -34.90 49.52 15.02
C LEU A 5 -33.88 49.16 13.92
N PRO A 6 -32.56 49.36 14.16
CA PRO A 6 -31.53 49.03 13.17
C PRO A 6 -31.27 47.53 13.09
N LEU A 7 -31.41 47.03 11.86
CA LEU A 7 -31.07 45.68 11.42
C LEU A 7 -29.55 45.47 11.53
N HIS A 8 -29.10 44.78 12.57
CA HIS A 8 -27.71 44.35 12.69
C HIS A 8 -27.51 43.11 11.80
N ALA A 9 -26.96 43.33 10.61
CA ALA A 9 -26.54 42.27 9.72
C ALA A 9 -25.29 41.59 10.31
N ILE A 10 -25.46 40.39 10.88
CA ILE A 10 -24.34 39.54 11.31
C ILE A 10 -23.83 38.83 10.05
N LEU A 11 -22.69 39.31 9.54
CA LEU A 11 -21.99 38.69 8.42
C LEU A 11 -21.24 37.44 8.92
N ALA A 12 -21.77 36.25 8.64
CA ALA A 12 -21.09 35.00 8.97
C ALA A 12 -19.95 34.75 7.97
N VAL A 13 -18.70 34.88 8.41
CA VAL A 13 -17.51 34.51 7.63
C VAL A 13 -17.37 32.99 7.68
N VAL A 14 -17.70 32.32 6.57
CA VAL A 14 -17.47 30.87 6.40
C VAL A 14 -16.01 30.67 5.96
N THR A 15 -15.13 30.38 6.91
CA THR A 15 -13.75 29.95 6.63
C THR A 15 -13.75 28.47 6.23
N THR A 16 -13.64 28.20 4.93
CA THR A 16 -13.45 26.85 4.40
C THR A 16 -12.04 26.36 4.75
N LEU A 17 -11.91 25.46 5.74
CA LEU A 17 -10.67 24.72 5.97
C LEU A 17 -10.49 23.71 4.84
N CYS A 18 -9.62 24.02 3.87
CA CYS A 18 -9.05 23.00 2.99
C CYS A 18 -8.16 22.08 3.86
N ALA A 19 -8.61 20.86 4.12
CA ALA A 19 -7.76 19.83 4.72
C ALA A 19 -6.72 19.38 3.68
N THR A 20 -5.46 19.76 3.87
CA THR A 20 -4.35 19.18 3.12
C THR A 20 -4.04 17.81 3.69
N ALA A 21 -4.20 16.75 2.89
CA ALA A 21 -3.72 15.43 3.27
C ALA A 21 -2.18 15.48 3.37
N VAL A 22 -1.65 15.19 4.56
CA VAL A 22 -0.20 15.05 4.77
C VAL A 22 0.18 13.64 4.31
N THR A 23 0.82 13.52 3.15
CA THR A 23 1.49 12.28 2.73
C THR A 23 2.75 12.13 3.57
N ALA A 24 2.88 11.02 4.31
CA ALA A 24 4.09 10.73 5.06
C ALA A 24 5.14 10.07 4.15
N ASP A 25 6.42 10.22 4.50
CA ASP A 25 7.52 9.69 3.70
C ASP A 25 7.52 8.16 3.69
N PRO A 26 7.84 7.51 2.55
CA PRO A 26 7.99 6.07 2.50
C PRO A 26 9.14 5.59 3.39
N TYR A 27 9.06 4.34 3.85
CA TYR A 27 10.07 3.76 4.72
C TYR A 27 10.26 2.27 4.47
N VAL A 28 11.38 1.72 4.94
CA VAL A 28 11.71 0.30 4.79
C VAL A 28 11.77 -0.35 6.17
N ILE A 29 11.10 -1.49 6.30
CA ILE A 29 11.19 -2.39 7.44
C ILE A 29 11.92 -3.67 7.01
N LYS A 30 12.38 -4.44 7.99
CA LYS A 30 12.85 -5.81 7.76
C LYS A 30 11.89 -6.80 8.41
N GLY A 31 11.60 -7.88 7.69
CA GLY A 31 10.68 -8.91 8.14
C GLY A 31 10.84 -10.20 7.36
N SER A 32 9.80 -11.03 7.43
CA SER A 32 9.66 -12.23 6.61
C SER A 32 8.81 -11.94 5.37
N CYS A 33 9.17 -12.55 4.26
CA CYS A 33 8.49 -12.39 2.98
C CYS A 33 8.30 -13.73 2.28
N LYS A 34 7.17 -13.89 1.61
CA LYS A 34 6.90 -15.04 0.74
C LYS A 34 6.19 -14.58 -0.53
N LEU A 35 6.59 -15.13 -1.67
CA LEU A 35 5.91 -14.98 -2.95
C LEU A 35 5.66 -16.33 -3.57
N VAL A 36 4.37 -16.68 -3.74
CA VAL A 36 3.93 -17.85 -4.49
C VAL A 36 3.09 -17.37 -5.66
N VAL A 37 3.40 -17.80 -6.87
CA VAL A 37 2.65 -17.48 -8.09
C VAL A 37 2.36 -18.79 -8.82
N ASP A 38 1.10 -19.05 -9.12
CA ASP A 38 0.59 -20.24 -9.80
C ASP A 38 1.15 -21.54 -9.16
N GLY A 39 1.22 -21.57 -7.82
CA GLY A 39 1.73 -22.70 -7.03
C GLY A 39 3.25 -22.79 -6.90
N THR A 40 4.02 -21.97 -7.65
CA THR A 40 5.48 -21.94 -7.58
C THR A 40 5.95 -20.90 -6.57
N THR A 41 6.87 -21.30 -5.68
CA THR A 41 7.46 -20.38 -4.69
C THR A 41 8.69 -19.71 -5.30
N TYR A 42 8.64 -18.39 -5.44
CA TYR A 42 9.73 -17.56 -5.99
C TYR A 42 10.55 -16.86 -4.91
N LEU A 43 9.94 -16.65 -3.75
CA LEU A 43 10.58 -16.05 -2.58
C LEU A 43 10.07 -16.74 -1.31
N ASP A 44 10.98 -17.12 -0.42
CA ASP A 44 10.65 -17.60 0.93
C ASP A 44 11.75 -17.19 1.91
N MET A 45 11.69 -15.95 2.38
CA MET A 45 12.64 -15.39 3.35
C MET A 45 12.02 -15.35 4.73
N ARG A 46 12.33 -16.33 5.57
CA ARG A 46 11.73 -16.48 6.92
C ARG A 46 12.59 -15.93 8.06
N ASN A 47 13.81 -15.51 7.77
CA ASN A 47 14.81 -15.10 8.75
C ASN A 47 14.69 -13.64 9.21
N GLY A 48 13.62 -12.93 8.83
CA GLY A 48 13.43 -11.53 9.24
C GLY A 48 14.30 -10.51 8.48
N THR A 49 15.02 -10.92 7.43
CA THR A 49 15.95 -10.01 6.71
C THR A 49 15.38 -9.42 5.43
N CYS A 50 14.16 -9.80 5.05
CA CYS A 50 13.56 -9.31 3.81
C CYS A 50 13.21 -7.81 3.95
N PRO A 51 13.74 -6.94 3.09
CA PRO A 51 13.34 -5.53 3.07
C PRO A 51 11.92 -5.43 2.51
N ILE A 52 11.04 -4.73 3.22
CA ILE A 52 9.69 -4.43 2.79
C ILE A 52 9.57 -2.91 2.76
N TRP A 53 9.40 -2.37 1.56
CA TRP A 53 9.20 -0.95 1.36
C TRP A 53 7.72 -0.61 1.53
N MET A 54 7.43 0.38 2.35
CA MET A 54 6.10 0.85 2.69
C MET A 54 5.89 2.24 2.09
N GLU A 55 4.81 2.42 1.33
CA GLU A 55 4.50 3.71 0.68
C GLU A 55 4.23 4.83 1.70
N ASN A 56 3.59 4.48 2.83
CA ASN A 56 3.26 5.39 3.94
C ASN A 56 2.37 6.60 3.59
N ASP A 57 1.68 6.57 2.46
CA ASP A 57 0.74 7.62 2.02
C ASP A 57 -0.71 7.41 2.50
N GLY A 58 -0.95 6.38 3.30
CA GLY A 58 -2.28 5.97 3.79
C GLY A 58 -3.00 4.94 2.92
N THR A 59 -2.50 4.62 1.72
CA THR A 59 -3.08 3.56 0.86
C THR A 59 -2.81 2.15 1.38
N GLY A 60 -1.77 2.02 2.20
CA GLY A 60 -1.27 0.71 2.64
C GLY A 60 -0.50 -0.05 1.55
N ARG A 61 -0.18 0.59 0.41
CA ARG A 61 0.66 0.00 -0.63
C ARG A 61 2.05 -0.35 -0.09
N PHE A 62 2.55 -1.52 -0.48
CA PHE A 62 3.88 -1.98 -0.07
C PHE A 62 4.50 -2.89 -1.13
N TRP A 63 5.82 -3.03 -1.04
CA TRP A 63 6.63 -3.89 -1.90
C TRP A 63 7.49 -4.81 -1.05
N ILE A 64 7.55 -6.10 -1.40
CA ILE A 64 8.40 -7.08 -0.70
C ILE A 64 9.72 -7.31 -1.43
N ASN A 65 10.77 -7.62 -0.67
CA ASN A 65 12.11 -7.92 -1.17
C ASN A 65 12.77 -6.79 -1.98
N THR A 66 12.50 -5.55 -1.58
CA THR A 66 13.10 -4.36 -2.17
C THR A 66 13.07 -3.19 -1.19
N ASP A 67 14.02 -2.26 -1.32
CA ASP A 67 13.95 -0.93 -0.70
C ASP A 67 13.53 0.17 -1.69
N ARG A 68 13.14 -0.23 -2.92
CA ARG A 68 12.72 0.60 -4.06
C ARG A 68 13.74 1.60 -4.61
N ASP A 69 14.88 1.77 -3.95
CA ASP A 69 15.83 2.83 -4.28
C ASP A 69 17.14 2.24 -4.80
N VAL A 70 17.72 1.28 -4.09
CA VAL A 70 19.03 0.69 -4.41
C VAL A 70 18.93 -0.82 -4.62
N TYR A 71 18.12 -1.50 -3.80
CA TYR A 71 17.97 -2.95 -3.82
C TYR A 71 16.65 -3.38 -4.44
N LEU A 72 16.74 -4.11 -5.54
CA LEU A 72 15.67 -4.91 -6.11
C LEU A 72 16.14 -6.37 -6.06
N GLY A 73 15.54 -7.19 -5.20
CA GLY A 73 15.87 -8.62 -5.18
C GLY A 73 15.48 -9.31 -6.48
N ASP A 74 15.95 -10.54 -6.68
CA ASP A 74 15.70 -11.30 -7.92
C ASP A 74 14.20 -11.35 -8.23
N TYR A 75 13.35 -11.55 -7.22
CA TYR A 75 11.90 -11.42 -7.32
C TYR A 75 11.37 -10.48 -6.25
N PHE A 76 10.44 -9.62 -6.64
CA PHE A 76 9.70 -8.74 -5.75
C PHE A 76 8.25 -8.62 -6.22
N ALA A 77 7.37 -8.24 -5.30
CA ALA A 77 5.97 -8.01 -5.60
C ALA A 77 5.48 -6.73 -4.91
N GLU A 78 4.63 -5.99 -5.62
CA GLU A 78 3.80 -4.92 -5.12
C GLU A 78 2.45 -5.47 -4.70
N VAL A 79 1.95 -4.99 -3.57
CA VAL A 79 0.55 -5.16 -3.17
C VAL A 79 -0.05 -3.78 -2.91
N SER A 80 -1.21 -3.54 -3.51
CA SER A 80 -1.96 -2.29 -3.48
C SER A 80 -3.37 -2.56 -2.95
N PRO A 81 -3.60 -2.38 -1.63
CA PRO A 81 -4.93 -2.51 -1.04
C PRO A 81 -5.92 -1.50 -1.64
N ALA A 82 -7.16 -1.94 -1.89
CA ALA A 82 -8.22 -1.09 -2.43
C ALA A 82 -9.02 -0.35 -1.35
N GLY A 83 -8.80 -0.69 -0.06
CA GLY A 83 -9.51 -0.10 1.08
C GLY A 83 -10.87 -0.73 1.40
N ASP A 84 -11.35 -1.65 0.58
CA ASP A 84 -12.60 -2.42 0.76
C ASP A 84 -12.37 -3.84 1.32
N GLY A 85 -11.14 -4.13 1.74
CA GLY A 85 -10.71 -5.46 2.19
C GLY A 85 -10.07 -6.31 1.08
N THR A 86 -10.05 -5.82 -0.16
CA THR A 86 -9.33 -6.45 -1.27
C THR A 86 -8.02 -5.72 -1.59
N ALA A 87 -7.17 -6.34 -2.42
CA ALA A 87 -5.96 -5.75 -2.95
C ALA A 87 -5.68 -6.24 -4.38
N GLN A 88 -4.98 -5.40 -5.13
CA GLN A 88 -4.32 -5.77 -6.38
C GLN A 88 -2.85 -6.05 -6.14
N ALA A 89 -2.27 -6.97 -6.92
CA ALA A 89 -0.85 -7.25 -6.87
C ALA A 89 -0.20 -7.33 -8.24
N HIS A 90 1.06 -6.91 -8.28
CA HIS A 90 1.95 -7.06 -9.43
C HIS A 90 3.32 -7.57 -8.98
N TRP A 91 4.08 -8.17 -9.89
CA TRP A 91 5.45 -8.63 -9.63
C TRP A 91 6.32 -8.46 -10.86
N ASN A 92 7.62 -8.67 -10.68
CA ASN A 92 8.58 -8.51 -11.77
C ASN A 92 8.57 -9.65 -12.79
N GLY A 93 8.11 -10.85 -12.41
CA GLY A 93 7.89 -12.01 -13.29
C GLY A 93 9.16 -12.69 -13.82
N THR A 94 10.23 -11.92 -14.01
CA THR A 94 11.54 -12.38 -14.48
C THR A 94 12.59 -12.03 -13.44
N PRO A 95 13.50 -12.96 -13.09
CA PRO A 95 14.52 -12.69 -12.09
C PRO A 95 15.41 -11.50 -12.49
N GLY A 96 15.58 -10.54 -11.57
CA GLY A 96 16.38 -9.33 -11.77
C GLY A 96 15.73 -8.23 -12.62
N ALA A 97 14.49 -8.43 -13.10
CA ALA A 97 13.75 -7.36 -13.78
C ALA A 97 13.43 -6.22 -12.82
N THR A 98 13.48 -4.98 -13.30
CA THR A 98 13.44 -3.77 -12.46
C THR A 98 12.06 -3.17 -12.24
N HIS A 99 11.00 -3.76 -12.83
CA HIS A 99 9.64 -3.23 -12.76
C HIS A 99 8.62 -4.33 -12.43
N ALA A 100 7.64 -4.04 -11.56
CA ALA A 100 6.52 -4.94 -11.27
C ALA A 100 5.37 -4.75 -12.28
N GLN A 101 5.53 -5.25 -13.51
CA GLN A 101 4.47 -5.16 -14.53
C GLN A 101 3.64 -6.44 -14.68
N GLY A 102 4.09 -7.56 -14.12
CA GLY A 102 3.37 -8.82 -14.17
C GLY A 102 2.12 -8.76 -13.30
N TYR A 103 0.93 -8.83 -13.90
CA TYR A 103 -0.33 -8.82 -13.17
C TYR A 103 -0.57 -10.14 -12.43
N LEU A 104 -0.93 -10.06 -11.15
CA LEU A 104 -1.19 -11.23 -10.29
C LEU A 104 -2.67 -11.40 -9.90
N GLY A 105 -3.46 -10.34 -9.98
CA GLY A 105 -4.88 -10.33 -9.61
C GLY A 105 -5.27 -9.06 -8.87
N ASP A 106 -6.58 -8.84 -8.75
CA ASP A 106 -7.24 -7.79 -7.96
C ASP A 106 -8.21 -8.36 -6.91
N ASP A 107 -8.21 -9.68 -6.73
CA ASP A 107 -9.07 -10.42 -5.82
C ASP A 107 -8.33 -10.87 -4.55
N LEU A 108 -7.17 -10.28 -4.25
CA LEU A 108 -6.41 -10.67 -3.07
C LEU A 108 -7.14 -10.23 -1.81
N THR A 109 -7.18 -11.11 -0.81
CA THR A 109 -7.72 -10.80 0.52
C THR A 109 -6.68 -11.07 1.60
N MET A 110 -6.72 -10.28 2.67
CA MET A 110 -5.81 -10.45 3.80
C MET A 110 -6.21 -11.69 4.62
N GLY A 111 -5.30 -12.66 4.67
CA GLY A 111 -5.39 -13.86 5.50
C GLY A 111 -4.51 -13.79 6.75
N ALA A 112 -4.42 -14.92 7.45
CA ALA A 112 -3.58 -15.07 8.62
C ALA A 112 -2.08 -14.89 8.27
N GLY A 113 -1.29 -14.45 9.27
CA GLY A 113 0.16 -14.35 9.12
C GLY A 113 0.65 -13.22 8.19
N GLY A 114 -0.20 -12.23 7.89
CA GLY A 114 0.17 -11.09 7.04
C GLY A 114 0.28 -11.44 5.56
N CYS A 115 -0.53 -12.39 5.09
CA CYS A 115 -0.54 -12.85 3.71
C CYS A 115 -1.75 -12.32 2.94
N TRP A 116 -1.53 -11.69 1.81
CA TRP A 116 -2.55 -11.42 0.80
C TRP A 116 -2.64 -12.59 -0.17
N THR A 117 -3.82 -13.20 -0.30
CA THR A 117 -4.03 -14.38 -1.15
C THR A 117 -5.17 -14.13 -2.13
N GLY A 118 -4.90 -14.38 -3.41
CA GLY A 118 -5.88 -14.40 -4.49
C GLY A 118 -5.85 -15.73 -5.25
N LYS A 119 -6.54 -15.83 -6.39
CA LYS A 119 -6.61 -17.09 -7.16
C LYS A 119 -5.26 -17.64 -7.62
N ARG A 120 -4.33 -16.75 -7.96
CA ARG A 120 -3.04 -17.10 -8.56
C ARG A 120 -1.85 -16.88 -7.65
N VAL A 121 -2.03 -16.08 -6.59
CA VAL A 121 -0.91 -15.53 -5.83
C VAL A 121 -1.12 -15.64 -4.33
N THR A 122 -0.03 -15.87 -3.61
CA THR A 122 0.08 -15.53 -2.19
C THR A 122 1.30 -14.66 -1.98
N VAL A 123 1.10 -13.46 -1.43
CA VAL A 123 2.15 -12.50 -1.07
C VAL A 123 2.10 -12.30 0.44
N CYS A 124 3.14 -12.71 1.15
CA CYS A 124 3.24 -12.53 2.60
C CYS A 124 4.27 -11.47 2.96
N ALA A 125 3.92 -10.62 3.93
CA ALA A 125 4.80 -9.64 4.55
C ALA A 125 4.49 -9.57 6.05
N ALA A 126 5.40 -10.06 6.88
CA ALA A 126 5.21 -10.07 8.33
C ALA A 126 6.47 -9.58 9.04
N ARG A 127 6.29 -8.86 10.15
CA ARG A 127 7.35 -8.35 11.03
C ARG A 127 7.53 -9.26 12.22
#